data_AF-A0A2E8UDX5-F1
#
_entry.id   AF-A0A2E8UDX5-F1
#
_cell.length_a   1.000
_cell.length_b   1.000
_cell.length_c   1.000
_cell.angle_alpha   90.00
_cell.angle_beta   90.00
_cell.angle_gamma   90.00
#
_symmetry.space_group_name_H-M   'P 1'
#
loop_
_entity.id
_entity.type
_entity.pdbx_description
1 polymer ?
#
loop_
_entity_poly.entity_id
_entity_poly.type
_entity_poly.pdbx_seq_one_letter_code
_entity_poly.pdbx_strand_id
1 'polypeptide(L)'
;MSFNAESLPVELDGVSYLVDTRDYSRTTVPALREQRDNSREPGENTLDTSGAWTRSQTDWSYGAGQTHFDLDDSDRRRFSTSSGIDPWTKGQITLLPITEQKVAVTDTDLKLASVVDIVSGNTFAYYSDGQNLEYTTSWTGSTWSASTADMGYDIKDFASDGQYVYVAFGSTNALRRVQVNSTSYDSGWGGSAVNADIVAVASGRFIGALGGNIFELDVNGAKASSSLDYTATLGGTEWVSIASGPAGIYAAANSNGTGAIHHISVNSSDGSLQTPTIAGELPRGESINQIIVYNGVIAAATSAGLRIGLIDTSSSAVTIGPVIDDGGEAYCVEADDRFVWWGGSSGQLYRADLTKFTSTLVPAWAPDLLSVAAGGNVQSIARQGGKTYFAERGQGVYGESGTGVKVTSGTLTVGEVSWSTVAPKLLRSVTVRQDRDQYTFGDTDYNAAGTVYPAETLEYRGNPTSTLLGSITFAATNDNNASSSLSLTPNVAKNFTFVSESSVSYKFVITLGRHTDTTSAPIVEDWLTTCIATPSRVDEIIAPIVLRRQVLTSRNSGAPATYDSNEVFTSLRQSMESGVTLVYKEGGRTENVTIERLSMRPERLSDDGSWWEGTLVVRLLTVPS
;
A
#
# COMPACT_ATOMS: atom_id res chain seq x y z
N MET A 1 -61.26 9.71 -6.14
CA MET A 1 -60.55 8.59 -5.48
C MET A 1 -61.57 7.85 -4.62
N SER A 2 -61.96 6.64 -5.05
CA SER A 2 -62.90 5.80 -4.32
C SER A 2 -62.15 5.16 -3.15
N PHE A 3 -62.57 5.45 -1.91
CA PHE A 3 -62.15 4.66 -0.77
C PHE A 3 -62.78 3.28 -0.93
N ASN A 4 -61.97 2.23 -1.15
CA ASN A 4 -62.45 0.85 -1.13
C ASN A 4 -63.02 0.56 0.27
N ALA A 5 -64.34 0.66 0.41
CA ALA A 5 -65.07 0.48 1.65
C ALA A 5 -65.44 -0.98 1.93
N GLU A 6 -64.78 -1.96 1.28
CA GLU A 6 -65.27 -3.34 1.22
C GLU A 6 -64.41 -4.44 1.88
N SER A 7 -63.17 -4.20 2.31
CA SER A 7 -62.37 -5.27 2.93
C SER A 7 -62.12 -5.02 4.42
N LEU A 8 -62.06 -6.11 5.17
CA LEU A 8 -61.51 -6.11 6.51
C LEU A 8 -60.09 -5.49 6.50
N PRO A 9 -59.70 -4.76 7.55
CA PRO A 9 -58.57 -3.83 7.53
C PRO A 9 -57.19 -4.45 7.23
N VAL A 10 -57.03 -5.75 7.47
CA VAL A 10 -55.77 -6.46 7.21
C VAL A 10 -56.04 -7.77 6.49
N GLU A 11 -55.06 -8.25 5.72
CA GLU A 11 -55.02 -9.58 5.11
C GLU A 11 -53.76 -10.29 5.57
N LEU A 12 -53.86 -11.57 5.94
CA LEU A 12 -52.72 -12.42 6.23
C LEU A 12 -52.88 -13.70 5.41
N ASP A 13 -51.94 -13.91 4.50
CA ASP A 13 -51.90 -15.04 3.56
C ASP A 13 -53.18 -15.24 2.75
N GLY A 14 -53.71 -14.15 2.18
CA GLY A 14 -54.93 -14.17 1.37
C GLY A 14 -56.23 -14.18 2.18
N VAL A 15 -56.17 -14.30 3.52
CA VAL A 15 -57.35 -14.26 4.39
C VAL A 15 -57.48 -12.89 5.05
N SER A 16 -58.61 -12.21 4.85
CA SER A 16 -58.86 -10.90 5.44
C SER A 16 -59.39 -11.00 6.87
N TYR A 17 -58.96 -10.13 7.77
CA TYR A 17 -59.29 -10.14 9.20
C TYR A 17 -59.70 -8.77 9.73
N LEU A 18 -60.68 -8.71 10.64
CA LEU A 18 -60.94 -7.52 11.43
C LEU A 18 -59.88 -7.41 12.52
N VAL A 19 -59.30 -6.23 12.73
CA VAL A 19 -58.42 -5.97 13.87
C VAL A 19 -59.02 -4.97 14.84
N ASP A 20 -58.75 -5.16 16.14
CA ASP A 20 -59.04 -4.15 17.15
C ASP A 20 -57.99 -3.02 17.07
N THR A 21 -58.40 -1.87 16.56
CA THR A 21 -57.50 -0.74 16.33
C THR A 21 -56.95 -0.11 17.62
N ARG A 22 -57.49 -0.45 18.80
CA ARG A 22 -57.00 0.08 20.09
C ARG A 22 -55.72 -0.62 20.55
N ASP A 23 -55.58 -1.89 20.19
CA ASP A 23 -54.44 -2.74 20.58
C ASP A 23 -53.48 -3.00 19.41
N TYR A 24 -53.85 -2.58 18.20
CA TYR A 24 -52.97 -2.66 17.05
C TYR A 24 -51.77 -1.73 17.26
N SER A 25 -50.57 -2.27 17.06
CA SER A 25 -49.34 -1.48 17.11
C SER A 25 -48.33 -1.99 16.10
N ARG A 26 -47.49 -1.06 15.64
CA ARG A 26 -46.35 -1.35 14.78
C ARG A 26 -45.14 -0.63 15.34
N THR A 27 -44.04 -1.34 15.51
CA THR A 27 -42.81 -0.77 16.06
C THR A 27 -41.60 -1.40 15.39
N THR A 28 -40.54 -0.61 15.17
CA THR A 28 -39.27 -1.15 14.68
C THR A 28 -38.57 -1.88 15.83
N VAL A 29 -38.08 -3.10 15.59
CA VAL A 29 -37.28 -3.82 16.60
C VAL A 29 -35.91 -3.13 16.76
N PRO A 30 -35.42 -2.89 17.99
CA PRO A 30 -34.09 -2.35 18.21
C PRO A 30 -33.02 -3.27 17.61
N ALA A 31 -32.17 -2.73 16.74
CA ALA A 31 -31.12 -3.49 16.05
C ALA A 31 -29.88 -3.78 16.92
N LEU A 32 -29.78 -3.20 18.11
CA LEU A 32 -28.56 -3.20 18.90
C LEU A 32 -28.57 -4.34 19.92
N ARG A 33 -27.76 -5.36 19.66
CA ARG A 33 -27.27 -6.28 20.69
C ARG A 33 -26.05 -5.64 21.36
N GLU A 34 -25.96 -5.68 22.69
CA GLU A 34 -24.75 -5.23 23.41
C GLU A 34 -23.51 -5.91 22.82
N GLN A 35 -22.63 -5.11 22.21
CA GLN A 35 -21.40 -5.61 21.63
C GLN A 35 -20.35 -5.65 22.74
N ARG A 36 -19.93 -6.87 23.13
CA ARG A 36 -18.73 -7.05 23.96
C ARG A 36 -17.52 -7.11 23.05
N ASP A 37 -16.57 -6.20 23.29
CA ASP A 37 -15.32 -6.12 22.55
C ASP A 37 -14.37 -7.26 22.97
N ASN A 38 -13.98 -8.09 22.01
CA ASN A 38 -12.93 -9.10 22.15
C ASN A 38 -11.76 -8.83 21.17
N SER A 39 -11.66 -7.61 20.62
CA SER A 39 -10.62 -7.22 19.64
C SER A 39 -9.22 -7.19 20.24
N ARG A 40 -8.23 -7.40 19.38
CA ARG A 40 -6.79 -7.34 19.70
C ARG A 40 -6.30 -5.92 20.00
N GLU A 41 -7.05 -4.91 19.56
CA GLU A 41 -6.81 -3.49 19.88
C GLU A 41 -8.00 -2.93 20.68
N PRO A 42 -7.88 -2.86 22.01
CA PRO A 42 -8.94 -2.34 22.88
C PRO A 42 -9.13 -0.83 22.61
N GLY A 43 -10.34 -0.39 22.26
CA GLY A 43 -10.63 1.05 22.16
C GLY A 43 -11.61 1.45 21.07
N GLU A 44 -11.35 1.11 19.80
CA GLU A 44 -12.13 1.64 18.66
C GLU A 44 -13.57 1.14 18.63
N ASN A 45 -13.81 -0.12 19.04
CA ASN A 45 -15.15 -0.69 19.17
C ASN A 45 -15.83 -0.31 20.52
N THR A 46 -15.07 0.26 21.48
CA THR A 46 -15.59 0.71 22.79
C THR A 46 -15.96 2.19 22.83
N LEU A 47 -15.55 2.98 21.82
CA LEU A 47 -15.91 4.39 21.67
C LEU A 47 -17.34 4.59 21.13
N ASP A 48 -18.22 3.61 21.37
CA ASP A 48 -19.61 3.65 20.97
C ASP A 48 -20.46 4.43 21.99
N THR A 49 -20.52 5.74 21.84
CA THR A 49 -21.42 6.59 22.65
C THR A 49 -22.76 6.87 21.95
N SER A 50 -22.99 6.38 20.71
CA SER A 50 -24.20 6.72 19.91
C SER A 50 -24.55 5.80 18.72
N GLY A 51 -23.98 4.61 18.62
CA GLY A 51 -24.10 3.67 17.49
C GLY A 51 -23.09 3.89 16.35
N ALA A 52 -22.03 4.66 16.58
CA ALA A 52 -21.03 5.02 15.56
C ALA A 52 -19.80 4.12 15.64
N TRP A 53 -19.45 3.47 14.54
CA TRP A 53 -18.25 2.66 14.41
C TRP A 53 -17.10 3.48 13.87
N THR A 54 -15.92 3.29 14.45
CA THR A 54 -14.73 4.08 14.13
C THR A 54 -13.64 3.23 13.49
N ARG A 55 -12.87 3.84 12.59
CA ARG A 55 -11.60 3.30 12.07
C ARG A 55 -10.59 4.41 12.00
N SER A 56 -9.36 4.11 12.40
CA SER A 56 -8.25 5.03 12.30
C SER A 56 -7.00 4.34 11.76
N GLN A 57 -6.08 5.14 11.25
CA GLN A 57 -4.72 4.73 10.96
C GLN A 57 -3.77 5.79 11.50
N THR A 58 -2.75 5.32 12.20
CA THR A 58 -1.80 6.16 12.94
C THR A 58 -0.35 5.87 12.57
N ASP A 59 -0.10 4.97 11.62
CA ASP A 59 1.23 4.60 11.12
C ASP A 59 1.07 3.96 9.72
N TRP A 60 2.06 4.18 8.86
CA TRP A 60 2.12 3.70 7.47
C TRP A 60 3.44 2.98 7.18
N SER A 61 4.31 2.86 8.19
CA SER A 61 5.70 2.50 8.00
C SER A 61 5.94 1.00 7.73
N TYR A 62 4.87 0.21 7.58
CA TYR A 62 4.92 -1.17 7.06
C TYR A 62 4.64 -1.24 5.56
N GLY A 63 4.43 -0.10 4.90
CA GLY A 63 4.47 0.01 3.45
C GLY A 63 3.20 -0.47 2.73
N ALA A 64 3.33 -0.61 1.42
CA ALA A 64 2.30 -0.92 0.45
C ALA A 64 1.97 -2.43 0.39
N GLY A 65 1.13 -2.80 -0.58
CA GLY A 65 0.85 -4.19 -0.95
C GLY A 65 -0.30 -4.86 -0.18
N GLN A 66 -1.10 -4.09 0.58
CA GLN A 66 -2.26 -4.63 1.30
C GLN A 66 -3.57 -4.01 0.80
N THR A 67 -4.40 -4.82 0.14
CA THR A 67 -5.64 -4.34 -0.48
C THR A 67 -6.76 -4.06 0.51
N HIS A 68 -6.82 -4.79 1.62
CA HIS A 68 -7.85 -4.64 2.65
C HIS A 68 -7.23 -4.12 3.95
N PHE A 69 -7.86 -3.12 4.55
CA PHE A 69 -7.33 -2.45 5.74
C PHE A 69 -7.58 -3.24 7.03
N ASP A 70 -8.72 -3.93 7.14
CA ASP A 70 -9.23 -4.45 8.41
C ASP A 70 -9.84 -5.86 8.37
N LEU A 71 -9.29 -6.74 7.51
CA LEU A 71 -9.47 -8.18 7.64
C LEU A 71 -8.66 -8.72 8.84
N ASP A 72 -8.92 -9.97 9.22
CA ASP A 72 -8.31 -10.61 10.40
C ASP A 72 -6.77 -10.72 10.29
N ASP A 73 -6.26 -10.90 9.08
CA ASP A 73 -4.83 -10.99 8.75
C ASP A 73 -4.22 -9.67 8.23
N SER A 74 -5.00 -8.59 8.16
CA SER A 74 -4.53 -7.26 7.77
C SER A 74 -3.66 -6.62 8.86
N ASP A 75 -2.60 -5.94 8.46
CA ASP A 75 -1.84 -5.02 9.32
C ASP A 75 -2.27 -3.58 9.04
N ARG A 76 -2.82 -2.90 10.04
CA ARG A 76 -3.32 -1.51 9.94
C ARG A 76 -2.21 -0.50 9.63
N ARG A 77 -0.95 -0.88 9.79
CA ARG A 77 0.21 -0.02 9.48
C ARG A 77 0.62 -0.10 8.01
N ARG A 78 -0.06 -0.93 7.22
CA ARG A 78 0.11 -1.06 5.78
C ARG A 78 -0.96 -0.29 5.02
N PHE A 79 -0.70 -0.10 3.74
CA PHE A 79 -1.64 0.50 2.80
C PHE A 79 -1.62 -0.26 1.48
N SER A 80 -2.54 0.06 0.57
CA SER A 80 -2.64 -0.62 -0.71
C SER A 80 -1.57 -0.13 -1.68
N THR A 81 -1.57 1.16 -2.01
CA THR A 81 -0.62 1.75 -2.96
C THR A 81 -0.36 3.22 -2.61
N SER A 82 0.74 3.78 -3.11
CA SER A 82 1.03 5.21 -3.00
C SER A 82 1.74 5.76 -4.24
N SER A 83 1.79 7.08 -4.36
CA SER A 83 2.61 7.81 -5.33
C SER A 83 2.98 9.16 -4.73
N GLY A 84 4.28 9.51 -4.75
CA GLY A 84 4.76 10.79 -4.21
C GLY A 84 4.63 10.97 -2.70
N ILE A 85 4.43 9.88 -1.95
CA ILE A 85 4.25 9.88 -0.48
C ILE A 85 5.44 9.20 0.20
N ASP A 86 5.97 9.83 1.25
CA ASP A 86 6.98 9.27 2.14
C ASP A 86 6.32 8.70 3.41
N PRO A 87 6.29 7.36 3.60
CA PRO A 87 5.71 6.70 4.77
C PRO A 87 6.75 6.24 5.81
N TRP A 88 8.03 6.60 5.67
CA TRP A 88 9.11 5.92 6.39
C TRP A 88 9.38 6.43 7.80
N THR A 89 8.86 7.62 8.10
CA THR A 89 8.79 8.16 9.46
C THR A 89 7.61 7.51 10.18
N LYS A 90 7.90 6.78 11.26
CA LYS A 90 6.85 6.09 12.03
C LYS A 90 5.79 7.08 12.47
N GLY A 91 4.54 6.73 12.19
CA GLY A 91 3.39 7.52 12.59
C GLY A 91 3.13 8.78 11.80
N GLN A 92 3.74 8.92 10.61
CA GLN A 92 3.60 10.09 9.77
C GLN A 92 3.63 9.73 8.28
N ILE A 93 2.92 10.49 7.46
CA ILE A 93 3.12 10.55 6.01
C ILE A 93 3.31 12.00 5.56
N THR A 94 4.16 12.20 4.55
CA THR A 94 4.33 13.50 3.88
C THR A 94 4.64 13.31 2.39
N LEU A 95 4.93 14.39 1.66
CA LEU A 95 5.33 14.32 0.26
C LEU A 95 6.82 13.96 0.11
N LEU A 96 7.11 13.12 -0.88
CA LEU A 96 8.48 12.86 -1.36
C LEU A 96 9.07 14.12 -2.03
N PRO A 97 10.40 14.26 -2.05
CA PRO A 97 11.04 15.26 -2.89
C PRO A 97 10.78 14.97 -4.38
N ILE A 98 10.76 16.02 -5.21
CA ILE A 98 10.78 15.89 -6.66
C ILE A 98 12.18 15.44 -7.11
N THR A 99 12.27 14.85 -8.30
CA THR A 99 13.54 14.62 -8.99
C THR A 99 13.90 15.78 -9.90
N GLU A 100 15.19 15.98 -10.14
CA GLU A 100 15.74 16.96 -11.08
C GLU A 100 16.62 16.21 -12.09
N GLN A 101 16.53 16.57 -13.37
CA GLN A 101 17.46 16.07 -14.39
C GLN A 101 18.83 16.71 -14.16
N LYS A 102 19.80 15.91 -13.74
CA LYS A 102 21.15 16.36 -13.43
C LYS A 102 21.98 16.51 -14.70
N VAL A 103 21.87 15.54 -15.61
CA VAL A 103 22.42 15.61 -16.97
C VAL A 103 21.49 14.89 -17.94
N ALA A 104 21.38 15.40 -19.17
CA ALA A 104 20.63 14.76 -20.24
C ALA A 104 21.58 13.87 -21.05
N VAL A 105 21.25 12.59 -21.16
CA VAL A 105 22.01 11.60 -21.95
C VAL A 105 21.01 10.75 -22.72
N THR A 106 21.27 10.52 -24.01
CA THR A 106 20.38 9.73 -24.88
C THR A 106 20.83 8.28 -25.03
N ASP A 107 22.00 7.92 -24.52
CA ASP A 107 22.49 6.56 -24.57
C ASP A 107 21.69 5.59 -23.70
N THR A 108 21.67 4.34 -24.14
CA THR A 108 20.84 3.28 -23.55
C THR A 108 21.59 2.34 -22.63
N ASP A 109 22.91 2.51 -22.51
CA ASP A 109 23.79 1.70 -21.66
C ASP A 109 24.37 2.61 -20.55
N LEU A 110 23.49 3.40 -19.92
CA LEU A 110 23.86 4.40 -18.92
C LEU A 110 23.98 3.74 -17.54
N LYS A 111 25.21 3.67 -17.03
CA LYS A 111 25.50 3.30 -15.64
C LYS A 111 25.93 4.52 -14.83
N LEU A 112 25.49 4.59 -13.58
CA LEU A 112 25.84 5.57 -12.54
C LEU A 112 26.35 4.82 -11.30
N ALA A 113 27.42 5.32 -10.68
CA ALA A 113 27.89 4.83 -9.38
C ALA A 113 28.48 5.95 -8.52
N SER A 114 28.44 5.74 -7.20
CA SER A 114 29.14 6.57 -6.21
C SER A 114 30.55 6.02 -5.99
N VAL A 115 31.58 6.86 -6.16
CA VAL A 115 32.99 6.47 -6.02
C VAL A 115 33.66 7.37 -4.99
N VAL A 116 34.20 6.78 -3.93
CA VAL A 116 35.01 7.50 -2.93
C VAL A 116 36.46 7.49 -3.36
N ASP A 117 37.05 8.68 -3.56
CA ASP A 117 38.48 8.82 -3.80
C ASP A 117 39.25 8.56 -2.49
N ILE A 118 40.10 7.54 -2.47
CA ILE A 118 40.92 7.22 -1.29
C ILE A 118 42.00 8.28 -1.01
N VAL A 119 42.37 9.08 -2.00
CA VAL A 119 43.42 10.11 -1.87
C VAL A 119 42.82 11.37 -1.26
N SER A 120 41.72 11.88 -1.83
CA SER A 120 41.12 13.13 -1.37
C SER A 120 40.03 12.94 -0.30
N GLY A 121 39.47 11.73 -0.15
CA GLY A 121 38.31 11.44 0.68
C GLY A 121 36.97 11.98 0.14
N ASN A 122 36.96 12.54 -1.08
CA ASN A 122 35.74 13.08 -1.69
C ASN A 122 34.96 11.96 -2.40
N THR A 123 33.64 12.10 -2.42
CA THR A 123 32.78 11.21 -3.19
C THR A 123 32.41 11.83 -4.53
N PHE A 124 32.59 11.07 -5.60
CA PHE A 124 32.33 11.45 -6.98
C PHE A 124 31.17 10.62 -7.55
N ALA A 125 30.28 11.27 -8.28
CA ALA A 125 29.33 10.57 -9.14
C ALA A 125 30.08 10.25 -10.42
N TYR A 126 30.17 8.97 -10.77
CA TYR A 126 30.64 8.53 -12.08
C TYR A 126 29.47 8.02 -12.89
N TYR A 127 29.40 8.38 -14.17
CA TYR A 127 28.45 7.78 -15.09
C TYR A 127 29.06 7.57 -16.48
N SER A 128 28.46 6.67 -17.24
CA SER A 128 28.89 6.31 -18.60
C SER A 128 27.98 6.96 -19.64
N ASP A 129 28.56 7.57 -20.66
CA ASP A 129 27.85 8.15 -21.80
C ASP A 129 28.56 7.69 -23.08
N GLY A 130 28.12 6.55 -23.62
CA GLY A 130 28.78 5.87 -24.72
C GLY A 130 30.22 5.52 -24.37
N GLN A 131 31.19 6.13 -25.05
CA GLN A 131 32.62 5.96 -24.77
C GLN A 131 33.15 6.87 -23.64
N ASN A 132 32.36 7.81 -23.16
CA ASN A 132 32.79 8.79 -22.16
C ASN A 132 32.49 8.28 -20.75
N LEU A 133 33.53 8.22 -19.92
CA LEU A 133 33.37 8.07 -18.48
C LEU A 133 33.38 9.47 -17.85
N GLU A 134 32.22 9.93 -17.43
CA GLU A 134 32.02 11.27 -16.89
C GLU A 134 31.96 11.25 -15.36
N TYR A 135 32.44 12.32 -14.71
CA TYR A 135 32.41 12.41 -13.26
C TYR A 135 32.26 13.83 -12.71
N THR A 136 31.68 13.93 -11.52
CA THR A 136 31.55 15.20 -10.80
C THR A 136 31.56 15.01 -9.27
N THR A 137 32.01 16.04 -8.54
CA THR A 137 31.85 16.16 -7.08
C THR A 137 30.63 17.00 -6.69
N SER A 138 29.99 17.66 -7.65
CA SER A 138 28.91 18.63 -7.41
C SER A 138 27.52 17.97 -7.45
N TRP A 139 27.33 16.93 -6.63
CA TRP A 139 26.11 16.12 -6.58
C TRP A 139 24.83 16.92 -6.30
N THR A 140 24.93 17.95 -5.47
CA THR A 140 23.77 18.63 -4.86
C THR A 140 23.13 19.71 -5.73
N GLY A 141 23.75 20.07 -6.87
CA GLY A 141 23.19 21.03 -7.81
C GLY A 141 21.93 20.50 -8.51
N SER A 142 21.12 21.41 -9.07
CA SER A 142 20.00 21.03 -9.94
C SER A 142 20.45 20.49 -11.30
N THR A 143 21.67 20.83 -11.71
CA THR A 143 22.37 20.30 -12.88
C THR A 143 23.81 19.96 -12.52
N TRP A 144 24.42 19.02 -13.21
CA TRP A 144 25.81 18.63 -13.02
C TRP A 144 26.70 19.21 -14.12
N SER A 145 27.89 19.65 -13.72
CA SER A 145 29.01 19.90 -14.63
C SER A 145 30.01 18.77 -14.42
N ALA A 146 30.17 17.91 -15.43
CA ALA A 146 31.05 16.76 -15.36
C ALA A 146 32.38 17.01 -16.07
N SER A 147 33.42 16.36 -15.57
CA SER A 147 34.67 16.15 -16.30
C SER A 147 34.59 14.81 -17.03
N THR A 148 35.28 14.70 -18.15
CA THR A 148 35.16 13.54 -19.04
C THR A 148 36.51 12.86 -19.23
N ALA A 149 36.55 11.55 -19.06
CA ALA A 149 37.61 10.68 -19.54
C ALA A 149 37.09 9.89 -20.75
N ASP A 150 37.62 10.19 -21.94
CA ASP A 150 37.27 9.45 -23.16
C ASP A 150 37.94 8.06 -23.12
N MET A 151 37.14 7.02 -23.01
CA MET A 151 37.59 5.64 -22.92
C MET A 151 37.71 4.98 -24.31
N GLY A 152 37.41 5.68 -25.40
CA GLY A 152 37.63 5.30 -26.80
C GLY A 152 36.74 4.19 -27.36
N TYR A 153 35.95 3.53 -26.53
CA TYR A 153 34.98 2.48 -26.89
C TYR A 153 33.78 2.54 -25.97
N ASP A 154 32.62 2.08 -26.45
CA ASP A 154 31.37 2.06 -25.68
C ASP A 154 31.53 1.27 -24.38
N ILE A 155 31.27 1.96 -23.28
CA ILE A 155 31.36 1.42 -21.94
C ILE A 155 30.18 0.47 -21.70
N LYS A 156 30.48 -0.73 -21.21
CA LYS A 156 29.48 -1.73 -20.80
C LYS A 156 29.31 -1.79 -19.30
N ASP A 157 30.41 -1.70 -18.58
CA ASP A 157 30.38 -1.71 -17.13
C ASP A 157 31.61 -0.98 -16.57
N PHE A 158 31.50 -0.52 -15.33
CA PHE A 158 32.63 0.00 -14.58
C PHE A 158 32.51 -0.26 -13.08
N ALA A 159 33.66 -0.40 -12.42
CA ALA A 159 33.78 -0.55 -10.98
C ALA A 159 35.00 0.23 -10.47
N SER A 160 35.05 0.49 -9.17
CA SER A 160 36.15 1.26 -8.57
C SER A 160 36.65 0.59 -7.30
N ASP A 161 37.97 0.66 -7.09
CA ASP A 161 38.61 0.37 -5.80
C ASP A 161 38.87 1.64 -4.97
N GLY A 162 38.43 2.79 -5.49
CA GLY A 162 38.61 4.12 -4.91
C GLY A 162 39.93 4.80 -5.27
N GLN A 163 40.88 4.11 -5.89
CA GLN A 163 42.07 4.70 -6.51
C GLN A 163 41.91 4.81 -8.03
N TYR A 164 41.36 3.77 -8.65
CA TYR A 164 41.10 3.67 -10.08
C TYR A 164 39.66 3.28 -10.34
N VAL A 165 39.11 3.81 -11.43
CA VAL A 165 37.89 3.28 -12.06
C VAL A 165 38.31 2.36 -13.20
N TYR A 166 37.90 1.11 -13.12
CA TYR A 166 38.10 0.07 -14.12
C TYR A 166 36.88 0.00 -15.02
N VAL A 167 37.11 -0.08 -16.33
CA VAL A 167 36.07 0.08 -17.35
C VAL A 167 36.12 -1.09 -18.33
N ALA A 168 34.96 -1.66 -18.60
CA ALA A 168 34.74 -2.78 -19.48
C ALA A 168 34.00 -2.37 -20.76
N PHE A 169 34.31 -3.05 -21.86
CA PHE A 169 33.81 -2.73 -23.22
C PHE A 169 33.18 -3.94 -23.92
N GLY A 170 32.79 -4.95 -23.15
CA GLY A 170 32.32 -6.24 -23.67
C GLY A 170 33.37 -6.96 -24.52
N SER A 171 32.90 -7.68 -25.54
CA SER A 171 33.74 -8.37 -26.52
C SER A 171 34.50 -7.45 -27.50
N THR A 172 34.24 -6.13 -27.47
CA THR A 172 34.80 -5.19 -28.45
C THR A 172 36.25 -4.83 -28.18
N ASN A 173 36.62 -4.61 -26.91
CA ASN A 173 37.97 -4.19 -26.56
C ASN A 173 38.39 -4.63 -25.15
N ALA A 174 39.70 -4.69 -24.93
CA ALA A 174 40.27 -4.97 -23.63
C ALA A 174 39.93 -3.90 -22.58
N LEU A 175 39.84 -4.32 -21.31
CA LEU A 175 39.63 -3.46 -20.15
C LEU A 175 40.59 -2.27 -20.12
N ARG A 176 40.13 -1.15 -19.58
CA ARG A 176 40.96 0.03 -19.30
C ARG A 176 40.75 0.48 -17.85
N ARG A 177 41.65 1.31 -17.34
CA ARG A 177 41.47 2.01 -16.06
C ARG A 177 41.77 3.48 -16.20
N VAL A 178 41.17 4.28 -15.33
CA VAL A 178 41.49 5.69 -15.15
C VAL A 178 41.68 5.95 -13.67
N GLN A 179 42.65 6.79 -13.29
CA GLN A 179 42.77 7.22 -11.90
C GLN A 179 41.52 8.01 -11.53
N VAL A 180 40.97 7.81 -10.32
CA VAL A 180 39.85 8.63 -9.85
C VAL A 180 40.23 10.11 -9.93
N ASN A 181 39.32 10.93 -10.44
CA ASN A 181 39.50 12.36 -10.67
C ASN A 181 40.52 12.70 -11.77
N SER A 182 40.65 11.83 -12.79
CA SER A 182 41.45 12.06 -13.99
C SER A 182 40.58 12.07 -15.24
N THR A 183 40.95 12.91 -16.21
CA THR A 183 40.34 12.99 -17.55
C THR A 183 41.08 12.16 -18.60
N SER A 184 42.04 11.33 -18.19
CA SER A 184 42.83 10.50 -19.11
C SER A 184 43.04 9.10 -18.54
N TYR A 185 42.69 8.08 -19.32
CA TYR A 185 42.90 6.69 -18.95
C TYR A 185 44.40 6.33 -18.97
N ASP A 186 44.75 5.31 -18.21
CA ASP A 186 46.12 4.80 -18.10
C ASP A 186 46.50 3.97 -19.32
N SER A 187 47.21 4.59 -20.27
CA SER A 187 47.68 3.92 -21.48
C SER A 187 48.73 2.82 -21.24
N GLY A 188 49.33 2.75 -20.04
CA GLY A 188 50.32 1.74 -19.68
C GLY A 188 49.75 0.51 -18.96
N TRP A 189 48.46 0.52 -18.63
CA TRP A 189 47.78 -0.57 -17.93
C TRP A 189 47.06 -1.51 -18.92
N GLY A 190 46.94 -2.80 -18.59
CA GLY A 190 46.25 -3.78 -19.43
C GLY A 190 47.16 -4.47 -20.45
N GLY A 191 48.41 -4.79 -20.09
CA GLY A 191 49.40 -5.43 -20.97
C GLY A 191 48.99 -6.82 -21.53
N SER A 192 47.85 -7.36 -21.11
CA SER A 192 47.18 -8.53 -21.72
C SER A 192 45.75 -8.14 -22.11
N ALA A 193 45.36 -8.41 -23.36
CA ALA A 193 44.03 -8.12 -23.86
C ALA A 193 42.98 -9.03 -23.21
N VAL A 194 42.36 -8.58 -22.11
CA VAL A 194 41.23 -9.26 -21.47
C VAL A 194 39.96 -8.44 -21.69
N ASN A 195 38.94 -9.08 -22.22
CA ASN A 195 37.62 -8.52 -22.47
C ASN A 195 36.66 -8.95 -21.36
N ALA A 196 35.71 -8.08 -21.00
CA ALA A 196 34.65 -8.39 -20.04
C ALA A 196 33.39 -7.59 -20.37
N ASP A 197 32.22 -8.18 -20.13
CA ASP A 197 30.92 -7.49 -20.15
C ASP A 197 30.66 -6.80 -18.81
N ILE A 198 31.02 -7.47 -17.70
CA ILE A 198 30.87 -6.97 -16.34
C ILE A 198 32.20 -6.98 -15.58
N VAL A 199 32.38 -6.02 -14.69
CA VAL A 199 33.54 -5.89 -13.82
C VAL A 199 33.10 -5.48 -12.41
N ALA A 200 33.72 -6.09 -11.40
CA ALA A 200 33.42 -5.76 -10.01
C ALA A 200 34.68 -5.82 -9.14
N VAL A 201 34.75 -4.92 -8.16
CA VAL A 201 35.68 -5.03 -7.04
C VAL A 201 34.90 -5.65 -5.89
N ALA A 202 35.11 -6.95 -5.64
CA ALA A 202 34.37 -7.73 -4.66
C ALA A 202 35.32 -8.39 -3.65
N SER A 203 35.07 -8.19 -2.35
CA SER A 203 35.87 -8.74 -1.27
C SER A 203 37.38 -8.46 -1.42
N GLY A 204 37.73 -7.26 -1.91
CA GLY A 204 39.11 -6.83 -2.15
C GLY A 204 39.77 -7.41 -3.40
N ARG A 205 38.99 -8.04 -4.29
CA ARG A 205 39.47 -8.68 -5.52
C ARG A 205 38.81 -8.09 -6.75
N PHE A 206 39.54 -8.07 -7.85
CA PHE A 206 39.02 -7.57 -9.11
C PHE A 206 38.53 -8.75 -9.96
N ILE A 207 37.23 -8.80 -10.22
CA ILE A 207 36.57 -9.90 -10.93
C ILE A 207 35.99 -9.36 -12.24
N GLY A 208 36.20 -10.09 -13.32
CA GLY A 208 35.57 -9.84 -14.62
C GLY A 208 34.79 -11.05 -15.10
N ALA A 209 33.80 -10.81 -15.96
CA ALA A 209 33.14 -11.89 -16.70
C ALA A 209 32.77 -11.47 -18.13
N LEU A 210 32.78 -12.43 -19.05
CA LEU A 210 32.43 -12.28 -20.47
C LEU A 210 31.55 -13.49 -20.86
N GLY A 211 30.28 -13.26 -21.15
CA GLY A 211 29.30 -14.34 -21.33
C GLY A 211 29.35 -15.37 -20.20
N GLY A 212 29.66 -16.63 -20.52
CA GLY A 212 29.77 -17.73 -19.55
C GLY A 212 31.12 -17.88 -18.84
N ASN A 213 32.11 -17.03 -19.13
CA ASN A 213 33.44 -17.07 -18.49
C ASN A 213 33.52 -16.04 -17.35
N ILE A 214 33.98 -16.45 -16.18
CA ILE A 214 34.23 -15.59 -15.01
C ILE A 214 35.65 -15.83 -14.49
N PHE A 215 36.35 -14.74 -14.15
CA PHE A 215 37.77 -14.80 -13.82
C PHE A 215 38.18 -13.70 -12.85
N GLU A 216 39.24 -13.97 -12.08
CA GLU A 216 39.95 -12.96 -11.29
C GLU A 216 41.01 -12.28 -12.16
N LEU A 217 41.13 -10.97 -11.99
CA LEU A 217 42.10 -10.12 -12.65
C LEU A 217 43.21 -9.73 -11.67
N ASP A 218 44.44 -9.68 -12.16
CA ASP A 218 45.58 -9.18 -11.42
C ASP A 218 45.67 -7.63 -11.48
N VAL A 219 46.64 -7.07 -10.76
CA VAL A 219 46.89 -5.62 -10.71
C VAL A 219 47.23 -5.00 -12.07
N ASN A 220 47.62 -5.80 -13.05
CA ASN A 220 47.97 -5.37 -14.41
C ASN A 220 46.80 -5.51 -15.39
N GLY A 221 45.63 -5.98 -14.94
CA GLY A 221 44.46 -6.21 -15.77
C GLY A 221 44.52 -7.51 -16.59
N ALA A 222 45.45 -8.42 -16.28
CA ALA A 222 45.50 -9.75 -16.88
C ALA A 222 44.73 -10.77 -16.02
N LYS A 223 44.31 -11.89 -16.60
CA LYS A 223 43.74 -12.99 -15.81
C LYS A 223 44.78 -13.50 -14.80
N ALA A 224 44.39 -13.61 -13.54
CA ALA A 224 45.25 -14.13 -12.49
C ALA A 224 45.57 -15.61 -12.74
N SER A 225 46.83 -15.92 -13.05
CA SER A 225 47.25 -17.28 -13.47
C SER A 225 47.15 -18.35 -12.38
N SER A 226 46.95 -17.95 -11.12
CA SER A 226 46.93 -18.84 -9.94
C SER A 226 45.58 -18.82 -9.20
N SER A 227 44.51 -18.37 -9.85
CA SER A 227 43.20 -18.23 -9.21
C SER A 227 42.05 -18.52 -10.19
N LEU A 228 40.87 -17.96 -9.94
CA LEU A 228 39.64 -18.20 -10.71
C LEU A 228 39.81 -17.85 -12.19
N ASP A 229 39.64 -18.84 -13.06
CA ASP A 229 39.28 -18.71 -14.48
C ASP A 229 38.37 -19.88 -14.82
N TYR A 230 37.06 -19.62 -14.85
CA TYR A 230 36.03 -20.64 -14.95
C TYR A 230 35.12 -20.36 -16.15
N THR A 231 34.83 -21.39 -16.94
CA THR A 231 33.84 -21.33 -18.02
C THR A 231 32.68 -22.25 -17.66
N ALA A 232 31.46 -21.69 -17.65
CA ALA A 232 30.25 -22.45 -17.41
C ALA A 232 30.10 -23.59 -18.42
N THR A 233 29.64 -24.74 -17.96
CA THR A 233 29.48 -25.94 -18.81
C THR A 233 28.39 -25.76 -19.87
N LEU A 234 27.35 -24.99 -19.55
CA LEU A 234 26.28 -24.65 -20.49
C LEU A 234 26.68 -23.38 -21.24
N GLY A 235 26.85 -23.49 -22.57
CA GLY A 235 27.28 -22.35 -23.40
C GLY A 235 26.29 -21.18 -23.48
N GLY A 236 25.05 -21.36 -23.00
CA GLY A 236 24.04 -20.29 -22.89
C GLY A 236 23.96 -19.66 -21.50
N THR A 237 24.92 -19.94 -20.61
CA THR A 237 25.03 -19.27 -19.31
C THR A 237 25.70 -17.91 -19.49
N GLU A 238 25.13 -16.88 -18.88
CA GLU A 238 25.67 -15.52 -18.87
C GLU A 238 25.77 -15.00 -17.43
N TRP A 239 26.95 -14.54 -17.04
CA TRP A 239 27.16 -13.86 -15.75
C TRP A 239 26.69 -12.42 -15.84
N VAL A 240 25.88 -11.98 -14.86
CA VAL A 240 25.20 -10.67 -14.91
C VAL A 240 25.54 -9.73 -13.77
N SER A 241 25.98 -10.25 -12.62
CA SER A 241 26.30 -9.39 -11.46
C SER A 241 27.20 -10.12 -10.47
N ILE A 242 28.05 -9.37 -9.77
CA ILE A 242 29.01 -9.88 -8.79
C ILE A 242 28.92 -9.01 -7.52
N ALA A 243 28.86 -9.63 -6.34
CA ALA A 243 28.71 -8.95 -5.06
C ALA A 243 29.60 -9.57 -3.97
N SER A 244 30.08 -8.72 -3.05
CA SER A 244 30.88 -9.15 -1.89
C SER A 244 30.01 -9.83 -0.85
N GLY A 245 30.36 -11.04 -0.43
CA GLY A 245 29.63 -11.78 0.60
C GLY A 245 30.39 -11.91 1.93
N PRO A 246 29.69 -12.27 3.03
CA PRO A 246 30.34 -12.49 4.32
C PRO A 246 31.34 -13.67 4.33
N ALA A 247 31.17 -14.65 3.43
CA ALA A 247 31.98 -15.87 3.36
C ALA A 247 32.60 -16.10 1.96
N GLY A 248 32.78 -15.05 1.16
CA GLY A 248 33.33 -15.15 -0.19
C GLY A 248 32.75 -14.12 -1.15
N ILE A 249 32.59 -14.51 -2.41
CA ILE A 249 31.97 -13.69 -3.46
C ILE A 249 30.70 -14.40 -3.93
N TYR A 250 29.64 -13.64 -4.17
CA TYR A 250 28.42 -14.13 -4.80
C TYR A 250 28.34 -13.59 -6.22
N ALA A 251 28.04 -14.46 -7.19
CA ALA A 251 27.89 -14.08 -8.59
C ALA A 251 26.56 -14.62 -9.13
N ALA A 252 25.81 -13.77 -9.83
CA ALA A 252 24.56 -14.16 -10.46
C ALA A 252 24.81 -14.53 -11.93
N ALA A 253 24.17 -15.60 -12.38
CA ALA A 253 24.15 -16.02 -13.76
C ALA A 253 22.75 -16.40 -14.22
N ASN A 254 22.45 -16.15 -15.49
CA ASN A 254 21.22 -16.59 -16.12
C ASN A 254 21.50 -17.73 -17.09
N SER A 255 20.65 -18.76 -17.08
CA SER A 255 20.73 -19.88 -18.02
C SER A 255 19.32 -20.29 -18.43
N ASN A 256 19.02 -20.31 -19.73
CA ASN A 256 17.71 -20.67 -20.27
C ASN A 256 16.54 -19.89 -19.61
N GLY A 257 16.75 -18.59 -19.35
CA GLY A 257 15.75 -17.71 -18.73
C GLY A 257 15.52 -17.95 -17.23
N THR A 258 16.37 -18.72 -16.55
CA THR A 258 16.35 -18.87 -15.09
C THR A 258 17.64 -18.32 -14.48
N GLY A 259 17.49 -17.49 -13.45
CA GLY A 259 18.59 -16.92 -12.69
C GLY A 259 19.04 -17.84 -11.55
N ALA A 260 20.35 -17.95 -11.37
CA ALA A 260 20.98 -18.64 -10.25
C ALA A 260 22.04 -17.75 -9.60
N ILE A 261 22.13 -17.83 -8.28
CA ILE A 261 23.18 -17.20 -7.48
C ILE A 261 24.20 -18.27 -7.15
N HIS A 262 25.45 -18.00 -7.48
CA HIS A 262 26.59 -18.85 -7.19
C HIS A 262 27.44 -18.26 -6.07
N HIS A 263 28.02 -19.12 -5.25
CA HIS A 263 29.05 -18.79 -4.27
C HIS A 263 30.43 -19.20 -4.79
N ILE A 264 31.39 -18.29 -4.64
CA ILE A 264 32.80 -18.44 -4.97
C ILE A 264 33.56 -18.31 -3.66
N SER A 265 34.03 -19.44 -3.14
CA SER A 265 34.76 -19.49 -1.88
C SER A 265 36.24 -19.16 -2.03
N VAL A 266 36.87 -18.76 -0.93
CA VAL A 266 38.32 -18.54 -0.85
C VAL A 266 38.96 -19.79 -0.24
N ASN A 267 39.94 -20.36 -0.92
CA ASN A 267 40.74 -21.46 -0.39
C ASN A 267 41.55 -20.98 0.82
N SER A 268 41.37 -21.63 1.96
CA SER A 268 42.02 -21.25 3.21
C SER A 268 43.54 -21.53 3.23
N SER A 269 44.04 -22.37 2.32
CA SER A 269 45.45 -22.76 2.30
C SER A 269 46.33 -21.80 1.50
N ASP A 270 45.83 -21.29 0.37
CA ASP A 270 46.61 -20.47 -0.57
C ASP A 270 45.93 -19.13 -0.93
N GLY A 271 44.70 -18.90 -0.47
CA GLY A 271 43.95 -17.68 -0.76
C GLY A 271 43.42 -17.59 -2.19
N SER A 272 43.50 -18.65 -3.01
CA SER A 272 42.91 -18.67 -4.35
C SER A 272 41.38 -18.72 -4.30
N LEU A 273 40.72 -18.17 -5.32
CA LEU A 273 39.28 -18.31 -5.50
C LEU A 273 38.95 -19.68 -6.10
N GLN A 274 37.97 -20.36 -5.53
CA GLN A 274 37.48 -21.66 -5.99
C GLN A 274 36.45 -21.50 -7.11
N THR A 275 36.14 -22.59 -7.81
CA THR A 275 35.11 -22.57 -8.87
C THR A 275 33.72 -22.24 -8.31
N PRO A 276 32.88 -21.49 -9.04
CA PRO A 276 31.53 -21.15 -8.59
C PRO A 276 30.67 -22.39 -8.32
N THR A 277 29.93 -22.39 -7.21
CA THR A 277 28.95 -23.43 -6.85
C THR A 277 27.57 -22.80 -6.65
N ILE A 278 26.49 -23.48 -7.00
CA ILE A 278 25.14 -22.91 -6.85
C ILE A 278 24.80 -22.75 -5.37
N ALA A 279 24.44 -21.54 -4.98
CA ALA A 279 24.02 -21.18 -3.63
C ALA A 279 22.50 -21.01 -3.52
N GLY A 280 21.83 -20.57 -4.60
CA GLY A 280 20.38 -20.45 -4.69
C GLY A 280 19.92 -20.30 -6.14
N GLU A 281 18.68 -20.66 -6.43
CA GLU A 281 18.10 -20.61 -7.78
C GLU A 281 16.72 -19.97 -7.73
N LEU A 282 16.40 -19.14 -8.73
CA LEU A 282 15.08 -18.53 -8.88
C LEU A 282 14.07 -19.54 -9.47
N PRO A 283 12.76 -19.27 -9.35
CA PRO A 283 11.76 -19.99 -10.12
C PRO A 283 12.05 -19.95 -11.63
N ARG A 284 11.62 -21.00 -12.34
CA ARG A 284 11.84 -21.08 -13.80
C ARG A 284 11.18 -19.92 -14.53
N GLY A 285 11.91 -19.33 -15.48
CA GLY A 285 11.43 -18.21 -16.29
C GLY A 285 11.63 -16.84 -15.65
N GLU A 286 12.34 -16.76 -14.52
CA GLU A 286 12.76 -15.52 -13.90
C GLU A 286 14.28 -15.36 -13.97
N SER A 287 14.75 -14.26 -14.58
CA SER A 287 16.18 -13.94 -14.71
C SER A 287 16.60 -12.86 -13.72
N ILE A 288 17.87 -12.88 -13.31
CA ILE A 288 18.48 -11.86 -12.46
C ILE A 288 19.04 -10.75 -13.35
N ASN A 289 18.80 -9.49 -12.97
CA ASN A 289 19.41 -8.32 -13.59
C ASN A 289 20.61 -7.82 -12.77
N GLN A 290 20.47 -7.80 -11.44
CA GLN A 290 21.55 -7.39 -10.53
C GLN A 290 21.40 -8.04 -9.15
N ILE A 291 22.53 -8.27 -8.46
CA ILE A 291 22.55 -8.62 -7.04
C ILE A 291 23.44 -7.65 -6.25
N ILE A 292 23.04 -7.40 -5.01
CA ILE A 292 23.88 -6.80 -3.97
C ILE A 292 23.75 -7.59 -2.67
N VAL A 293 24.78 -7.55 -1.84
CA VAL A 293 24.74 -8.12 -0.50
C VAL A 293 24.84 -6.99 0.50
N TYR A 294 23.92 -6.95 1.46
CA TYR A 294 23.83 -5.89 2.46
C TYR A 294 23.30 -6.44 3.77
N ASN A 295 23.94 -6.15 4.90
CA ASN A 295 23.51 -6.59 6.24
C ASN A 295 23.16 -8.09 6.36
N GLY A 296 23.90 -8.96 5.67
CA GLY A 296 23.71 -10.42 5.73
C GLY A 296 22.56 -10.97 4.87
N VAL A 297 21.86 -10.11 4.13
CA VAL A 297 20.92 -10.51 3.09
C VAL A 297 21.48 -10.24 1.71
N ILE A 298 20.96 -10.94 0.70
CA ILE A 298 21.18 -10.64 -0.70
C ILE A 298 19.89 -10.06 -1.29
N ALA A 299 19.98 -8.91 -1.94
CA ALA A 299 18.88 -8.33 -2.70
C ALA A 299 19.14 -8.60 -4.18
N ALA A 300 18.13 -9.15 -4.87
CA ALA A 300 18.18 -9.47 -6.28
C ALA A 300 17.11 -8.68 -7.04
N ALA A 301 17.54 -7.86 -7.98
CA ALA A 301 16.68 -7.26 -9.00
C ALA A 301 16.47 -8.31 -10.11
N THR A 302 15.23 -8.62 -10.43
CA THR A 302 14.87 -9.70 -11.37
C THR A 302 13.85 -9.25 -12.41
N SER A 303 13.66 -10.07 -13.44
CA SER A 303 12.62 -9.87 -14.46
C SER A 303 11.19 -9.87 -13.92
N ALA A 304 10.97 -10.29 -12.66
CA ALA A 304 9.67 -10.30 -12.00
C ALA A 304 9.52 -9.23 -10.91
N GLY A 305 10.63 -8.68 -10.40
CA GLY A 305 10.62 -7.66 -9.35
C GLY A 305 11.81 -7.76 -8.40
N LEU A 306 11.63 -7.33 -7.15
CA LEU A 306 12.66 -7.42 -6.12
C LEU A 306 12.51 -8.72 -5.32
N ARG A 307 13.62 -9.42 -5.07
CA ARG A 307 13.69 -10.52 -4.09
C ARG A 307 14.73 -10.26 -3.03
N ILE A 308 14.42 -10.64 -1.79
CA ILE A 308 15.38 -10.69 -0.70
C ILE A 308 15.67 -12.16 -0.38
N GLY A 309 16.95 -12.50 -0.29
CA GLY A 309 17.44 -13.80 0.14
C GLY A 309 18.24 -13.72 1.43
N LEU A 310 18.15 -14.77 2.25
CA LEU A 310 18.96 -14.93 3.45
C LEU A 310 20.21 -15.76 3.12
N ILE A 311 21.38 -15.23 3.50
CA ILE A 311 22.64 -15.97 3.40
C ILE A 311 22.85 -16.78 4.67
N ASP A 312 22.97 -18.10 4.53
CA ASP A 312 23.47 -18.95 5.60
C ASP A 312 25.00 -18.89 5.60
N THR A 313 25.58 -18.29 6.64
CA THR A 313 27.04 -18.11 6.75
C THR A 313 27.80 -19.40 7.00
N SER A 314 27.12 -20.49 7.39
CA SER A 314 27.75 -21.79 7.63
C SER A 314 27.88 -22.63 6.35
N SER A 315 26.85 -22.63 5.51
CA SER A 315 26.81 -23.39 4.25
C SER A 315 27.09 -22.54 3.02
N SER A 316 27.04 -21.21 3.14
CA SER A 316 27.03 -20.24 2.02
C SER A 316 25.85 -20.39 1.06
N ALA A 317 24.81 -21.15 1.46
CA ALA A 317 23.56 -21.25 0.71
C ALA A 317 22.72 -19.99 0.87
N VAL A 318 21.89 -19.72 -0.14
CA VAL A 318 20.97 -18.59 -0.16
C VAL A 318 19.53 -19.11 -0.18
N THR A 319 18.77 -18.76 0.86
CA THR A 319 17.33 -19.00 0.87
C THR A 319 16.62 -17.82 0.22
N ILE A 320 16.04 -18.03 -0.96
CA ILE A 320 15.36 -16.99 -1.74
C ILE A 320 13.94 -16.77 -1.22
N GLY A 321 13.60 -15.51 -0.90
CA GLY A 321 12.27 -15.11 -0.47
C GLY A 321 11.28 -14.90 -1.61
N PRO A 322 9.99 -14.62 -1.28
CA PRO A 322 8.98 -14.22 -2.25
C PRO A 322 9.38 -12.97 -3.05
N VAL A 323 8.78 -12.79 -4.23
CA VAL A 323 8.98 -11.58 -5.05
C VAL A 323 8.06 -10.47 -4.58
N ILE A 324 8.60 -9.24 -4.59
CA ILE A 324 7.83 -8.00 -4.59
C ILE A 324 7.71 -7.58 -6.05
N ASP A 325 6.52 -7.75 -6.63
CA ASP A 325 6.23 -7.52 -8.05
C ASP A 325 5.64 -6.13 -8.35
N ASP A 326 5.51 -5.28 -7.32
CA ASP A 326 5.15 -3.87 -7.48
C ASP A 326 6.15 -3.17 -8.41
N GLY A 327 5.65 -2.68 -9.55
CA GLY A 327 6.45 -2.04 -10.59
C GLY A 327 6.95 -2.96 -11.71
N GLY A 328 6.70 -4.26 -11.59
CA GLY A 328 7.17 -5.27 -12.55
C GLY A 328 8.67 -5.53 -12.41
N GLU A 329 9.36 -5.70 -13.54
CA GLU A 329 10.80 -5.95 -13.59
C GLU A 329 11.61 -4.90 -12.81
N ALA A 330 12.50 -5.40 -11.95
CA ALA A 330 13.52 -4.60 -11.28
C ALA A 330 14.81 -4.66 -12.10
N TYR A 331 15.28 -3.52 -12.56
CA TYR A 331 16.43 -3.42 -13.47
C TYR A 331 17.76 -3.28 -12.72
N CYS A 332 17.73 -2.66 -11.53
CA CYS A 332 18.91 -2.45 -10.71
C CYS A 332 18.53 -2.38 -9.23
N VAL A 333 19.53 -2.50 -8.36
CA VAL A 333 19.38 -2.44 -6.90
C VAL A 333 20.56 -1.74 -6.25
N GLU A 334 20.30 -0.97 -5.20
CA GLU A 334 21.31 -0.29 -4.38
C GLU A 334 20.86 -0.28 -2.91
N ALA A 335 21.80 -0.29 -1.96
CA ALA A 335 21.50 -0.28 -0.53
C ALA A 335 22.26 0.81 0.23
N ASP A 336 21.60 1.40 1.22
CA ASP A 336 22.16 2.42 2.09
C ASP A 336 21.37 2.49 3.40
N ASP A 337 22.05 2.76 4.51
CA ASP A 337 21.52 2.76 5.88
C ASP A 337 20.72 1.49 6.26
N ARG A 338 19.39 1.56 6.23
CA ARG A 338 18.48 0.43 6.52
C ARG A 338 17.66 -0.01 5.31
N PHE A 339 17.87 0.63 4.17
CA PHE A 339 16.99 0.52 3.01
C PHE A 339 17.69 -0.14 1.83
N VAL A 340 16.86 -0.74 0.98
CA VAL A 340 17.21 -1.14 -0.38
C VAL A 340 16.31 -0.38 -1.33
N TRP A 341 16.90 0.16 -2.39
CA TRP A 341 16.18 0.76 -3.51
C TRP A 341 16.29 -0.13 -4.72
N TRP A 342 15.23 -0.15 -5.53
CA TRP A 342 15.30 -0.77 -6.85
C TRP A 342 14.68 0.12 -7.92
N GLY A 343 15.24 0.00 -9.12
CA GLY A 343 14.83 0.73 -10.31
C GLY A 343 13.77 -0.05 -11.08
N GLY A 344 12.63 0.58 -11.34
CA GLY A 344 11.56 0.06 -12.18
C GLY A 344 11.56 0.67 -13.59
N SER A 345 10.43 0.49 -14.27
CA SER A 345 10.19 1.10 -15.59
C SER A 345 9.77 2.56 -15.49
N SER A 346 9.88 3.30 -16.60
CA SER A 346 9.40 4.69 -16.74
C SER A 346 9.90 5.64 -15.63
N GLY A 347 11.18 5.51 -15.26
CA GLY A 347 11.83 6.37 -14.28
C GLY A 347 11.33 6.19 -12.84
N GLN A 348 10.60 5.11 -12.54
CA GLN A 348 10.06 4.82 -11.22
C GLN A 348 11.11 4.14 -10.34
N LEU A 349 11.23 4.60 -9.10
CA LEU A 349 11.98 3.92 -8.04
C LEU A 349 11.03 3.43 -6.96
N TYR A 350 11.52 2.45 -6.22
CA TYR A 350 10.88 1.92 -5.03
C TYR A 350 11.92 1.74 -3.94
N ARG A 351 11.44 1.71 -2.69
CA ARG A 351 12.27 1.59 -1.49
C ARG A 351 11.68 0.53 -0.55
N ALA A 352 12.56 -0.29 0.02
CA ALA A 352 12.23 -1.32 0.99
C ALA A 352 13.05 -1.17 2.28
N ASP A 353 12.39 -1.23 3.44
CA ASP A 353 13.00 -1.15 4.78
C ASP A 353 13.40 -2.55 5.27
N LEU A 354 14.70 -2.82 5.36
CA LEU A 354 15.22 -4.12 5.82
C LEU A 354 15.11 -4.32 7.34
N THR A 355 14.58 -3.36 8.09
CA THR A 355 14.34 -3.50 9.54
C THR A 355 12.92 -3.95 9.87
N LYS A 356 12.03 -3.99 8.87
CA LYS A 356 10.62 -4.36 9.04
C LYS A 356 10.21 -5.31 7.94
N PHE A 357 9.55 -6.41 8.32
CA PHE A 357 9.10 -7.42 7.38
C PHE A 357 7.60 -7.63 7.52
N THR A 358 6.90 -7.69 6.38
CA THR A 358 5.46 -7.96 6.30
C THR A 358 5.19 -9.47 6.26
N SER A 359 6.16 -10.25 5.78
CA SER A 359 6.24 -11.70 5.91
C SER A 359 7.72 -12.13 5.82
N THR A 360 8.01 -13.42 5.99
CA THR A 360 9.39 -13.93 5.93
C THR A 360 10.07 -13.53 4.61
N LEU A 361 11.17 -12.77 4.71
CA LEU A 361 11.94 -12.25 3.57
C LEU A 361 11.19 -11.29 2.63
N VAL A 362 10.05 -10.75 3.06
CA VAL A 362 9.38 -9.65 2.36
C VAL A 362 9.47 -8.39 3.23
N PRO A 363 10.46 -7.50 3.00
CA PRO A 363 10.59 -6.26 3.74
C PRO A 363 9.35 -5.37 3.53
N ALA A 364 9.11 -4.40 4.41
CA ALA A 364 8.13 -3.35 4.15
C ALA A 364 8.61 -2.48 2.96
N TRP A 365 7.74 -2.18 2.00
CA TRP A 365 8.14 -1.48 0.78
C TRP A 365 7.13 -0.41 0.35
N ALA A 366 7.55 0.58 -0.44
CA ALA A 366 6.64 1.53 -1.08
C ALA A 366 7.26 2.12 -2.37
N PRO A 367 6.43 2.58 -3.31
CA PRO A 367 6.88 3.48 -4.38
C PRO A 367 7.63 4.68 -3.80
N ASP A 368 8.77 5.01 -4.39
CA ASP A 368 9.64 6.11 -3.97
C ASP A 368 9.66 7.19 -5.07
N LEU A 369 10.83 7.68 -5.44
CA LEU A 369 10.99 8.75 -6.41
C LEU A 369 10.48 8.35 -7.81
N LEU A 370 10.02 9.35 -8.55
CA LEU A 370 9.67 9.26 -9.95
C LEU A 370 10.44 10.33 -10.72
N SER A 371 11.08 9.93 -11.82
CA SER A 371 11.71 10.84 -12.76
C SER A 371 10.72 11.87 -13.31
N VAL A 372 11.15 13.12 -13.46
CA VAL A 372 10.36 14.15 -14.16
C VAL A 372 10.25 13.91 -15.67
N ALA A 373 11.09 13.05 -16.25
CA ALA A 373 10.95 12.62 -17.65
C ALA A 373 10.02 11.41 -17.79
N ALA A 374 10.17 10.42 -16.90
CA ALA A 374 9.34 9.22 -16.82
C ALA A 374 9.21 8.43 -18.14
N GLY A 375 10.32 8.24 -18.86
CA GLY A 375 10.33 7.65 -20.22
C GLY A 375 11.19 6.39 -20.40
N GLY A 376 12.17 6.15 -19.53
CA GLY A 376 13.14 5.05 -19.64
C GLY A 376 13.16 4.14 -18.40
N ASN A 377 13.83 3.00 -18.50
CA ASN A 377 14.04 2.11 -17.35
C ASN A 377 15.17 2.65 -16.48
N VAL A 378 15.07 2.51 -15.16
CA VAL A 378 16.13 2.92 -14.23
C VAL A 378 17.22 1.86 -14.21
N GLN A 379 18.39 2.14 -14.79
CA GLN A 379 19.45 1.14 -15.03
C GLN A 379 20.47 1.02 -13.91
N SER A 380 20.61 2.04 -13.08
CA SER A 380 21.49 2.04 -11.92
C SER A 380 21.10 3.14 -10.95
N ILE A 381 21.42 2.93 -9.68
CA ILE A 381 21.12 3.84 -8.58
C ILE A 381 22.45 4.11 -7.85
N ALA A 382 22.64 5.35 -7.41
CA ALA A 382 23.74 5.73 -6.54
C ALA A 382 23.22 6.56 -5.36
N ARG A 383 23.86 6.37 -4.21
CA ARG A 383 23.50 7.02 -2.95
C ARG A 383 24.63 7.93 -2.50
N GLN A 384 24.29 9.15 -2.10
CA GLN A 384 25.25 10.09 -1.51
C GLN A 384 24.55 11.08 -0.58
N GLY A 385 25.08 11.22 0.64
CA GLY A 385 24.61 12.22 1.61
C GLY A 385 23.12 12.11 1.94
N GLY A 386 22.59 10.89 1.98
CA GLY A 386 21.16 10.62 2.25
C GLY A 386 20.23 10.80 1.04
N LYS A 387 20.74 11.18 -0.14
CA LYS A 387 19.94 11.39 -1.37
C LYS A 387 20.16 10.31 -2.43
N THR A 388 19.11 10.03 -3.19
CA THR A 388 19.09 9.06 -4.30
C THR A 388 19.33 9.77 -5.62
N TYR A 389 20.22 9.18 -6.41
CA TYR A 389 20.48 9.53 -7.80
C TYR A 389 20.38 8.27 -8.64
N PHE A 390 19.99 8.39 -9.89
CA PHE A 390 19.76 7.24 -10.75
C PHE A 390 19.93 7.58 -12.22
N ALA A 391 20.35 6.58 -12.98
CA ALA A 391 20.43 6.62 -14.43
C ALA A 391 19.14 6.10 -15.04
N GLU A 392 18.53 6.88 -15.92
CA GLU A 392 17.35 6.49 -16.68
C GLU A 392 17.72 6.30 -18.16
N ARG A 393 17.44 5.10 -18.68
CA ARG A 393 17.79 4.67 -20.02
C ARG A 393 17.32 5.65 -21.08
N GLY A 394 18.25 6.24 -21.85
CA GLY A 394 17.96 7.18 -22.92
C GLY A 394 17.37 8.52 -22.47
N GLN A 395 17.38 8.83 -21.16
CA GLN A 395 16.86 10.09 -20.61
C GLN A 395 17.92 10.87 -19.81
N GLY A 396 18.92 10.18 -19.25
CA GLY A 396 20.02 10.80 -18.51
C GLY A 396 20.06 10.45 -17.03
N VAL A 397 20.80 11.26 -16.27
CA VAL A 397 20.93 11.07 -14.82
C VAL A 397 20.00 12.03 -14.11
N TYR A 398 19.28 11.49 -13.14
CA TYR A 398 18.33 12.19 -12.29
C TYR A 398 18.72 12.02 -10.83
N GLY A 399 18.20 12.89 -9.97
CA GLY A 399 18.30 12.68 -8.53
C GLY A 399 17.35 13.56 -7.77
N GLU A 400 17.24 13.29 -6.47
CA GLU A 400 16.45 14.12 -5.57
C GLU A 400 16.81 15.60 -5.70
N SER A 401 15.80 16.44 -5.48
CA SER A 401 15.97 17.89 -5.56
C SER A 401 17.11 18.38 -4.68
N GLY A 402 18.02 19.16 -5.27
CA GLY A 402 19.14 19.77 -4.56
C GLY A 402 18.69 20.64 -3.37
N THR A 403 17.62 21.40 -3.61
CA THR A 403 17.05 22.38 -2.67
C THR A 403 15.91 21.82 -1.82
N GLY A 404 15.54 20.55 -1.99
CA GLY A 404 14.50 19.88 -1.19
C GLY A 404 13.07 20.17 -1.65
N VAL A 405 12.89 20.56 -2.91
CA VAL A 405 11.56 20.77 -3.49
C VAL A 405 10.74 19.48 -3.40
N LYS A 406 9.50 19.57 -2.91
CA LYS A 406 8.54 18.46 -2.84
C LYS A 406 7.81 18.26 -4.16
N VAL A 407 7.32 17.05 -4.42
CA VAL A 407 6.37 16.82 -5.53
C VAL A 407 5.13 17.70 -5.35
N THR A 408 4.44 18.07 -6.43
CA THR A 408 3.28 18.96 -6.36
C THR A 408 2.10 18.34 -5.61
N SER A 409 1.90 17.03 -5.80
CA SER A 409 0.88 16.25 -5.09
C SER A 409 1.32 14.79 -4.98
N GLY A 410 0.80 14.10 -3.96
CA GLY A 410 0.99 12.68 -3.75
C GLY A 410 -0.31 12.04 -3.23
N THR A 411 -0.49 10.77 -3.52
CA THR A 411 -1.69 10.00 -3.18
C THR A 411 -1.33 8.73 -2.43
N LEU A 412 -2.11 8.37 -1.41
CA LEU A 412 -2.03 7.10 -0.70
C LEU A 412 -3.41 6.45 -0.67
N THR A 413 -3.50 5.23 -1.18
CA THR A 413 -4.71 4.40 -1.09
C THR A 413 -4.58 3.52 0.13
N VAL A 414 -5.43 3.73 1.14
CA VAL A 414 -5.42 2.95 2.39
C VAL A 414 -5.73 1.48 2.10
N GLY A 415 -6.72 1.24 1.25
CA GLY A 415 -7.31 -0.07 1.01
C GLY A 415 -8.82 -0.05 1.28
N GLU A 416 -9.43 -1.21 1.19
CA GLU A 416 -10.85 -1.42 1.48
C GLU A 416 -11.08 -1.54 2.98
N VAL A 417 -12.04 -0.76 3.50
CA VAL A 417 -12.40 -0.74 4.92
C VAL A 417 -13.81 -1.25 5.09
N SER A 418 -13.97 -2.35 5.84
CA SER A 418 -15.27 -3.02 6.05
C SER A 418 -15.73 -3.01 7.50
N TRP A 419 -15.02 -2.34 8.41
CA TRP A 419 -15.22 -2.42 9.86
C TRP A 419 -15.32 -3.87 10.37
N SER A 420 -14.61 -4.77 9.69
CA SER A 420 -14.59 -6.21 9.99
C SER A 420 -15.99 -6.84 10.00
N THR A 421 -16.92 -6.35 9.17
CA THR A 421 -18.28 -6.87 9.04
C THR A 421 -18.87 -6.64 7.65
N VAL A 422 -19.73 -7.56 7.21
CA VAL A 422 -20.46 -7.46 5.93
C VAL A 422 -21.77 -6.67 6.04
N ALA A 423 -22.08 -6.11 7.21
CA ALA A 423 -23.28 -5.29 7.39
C ALA A 423 -23.16 -3.98 6.60
N PRO A 424 -24.24 -3.52 5.93
CA PRO A 424 -24.27 -2.22 5.26
C PRO A 424 -24.09 -1.07 6.25
N LYS A 425 -23.42 0.00 5.82
CA LYS A 425 -22.99 1.12 6.65
C LYS A 425 -23.14 2.44 5.91
N LEU A 426 -23.54 3.46 6.66
CA LEU A 426 -23.51 4.85 6.25
C LEU A 426 -22.21 5.50 6.70
N LEU A 427 -21.33 5.87 5.76
CA LEU A 427 -20.14 6.65 6.08
C LEU A 427 -20.53 8.08 6.47
N ARG A 428 -20.03 8.56 7.61
CA ARG A 428 -20.43 9.86 8.17
C ARG A 428 -19.35 10.90 7.96
N SER A 429 -18.22 10.74 8.64
CA SER A 429 -17.21 11.78 8.71
C SER A 429 -15.79 11.25 8.65
N VAL A 430 -14.87 12.14 8.34
CA VAL A 430 -13.43 11.95 8.52
C VAL A 430 -12.83 13.18 9.19
N THR A 431 -11.83 12.95 10.02
CA THR A 431 -10.96 13.97 10.59
C THR A 431 -9.52 13.52 10.36
N VAL A 432 -8.62 14.48 10.15
CA VAL A 432 -7.18 14.25 10.05
C VAL A 432 -6.47 15.08 11.11
N ARG A 433 -5.44 14.52 11.74
CA ARG A 433 -4.50 15.26 12.57
C ARG A 433 -3.23 15.54 11.78
N GLN A 434 -2.82 16.81 11.82
CA GLN A 434 -1.54 17.26 11.29
C GLN A 434 -0.49 17.25 12.41
N ASP A 435 0.77 17.08 12.00
CA ASP A 435 1.91 17.21 12.88
C ASP A 435 1.89 18.51 13.69
N ARG A 436 2.17 18.39 14.99
CA ARG A 436 2.08 19.52 15.93
C ARG A 436 3.10 20.61 15.63
N ASP A 437 4.26 20.26 15.11
CA ASP A 437 5.34 21.20 14.83
C ASP A 437 5.04 22.06 13.60
N GLN A 438 4.02 21.69 12.80
CA GLN A 438 3.52 22.51 11.70
C GLN A 438 2.51 23.60 12.14
N TYR A 439 2.06 23.62 13.40
CA TYR A 439 1.26 24.74 13.91
C TYR A 439 2.16 25.94 14.23
N THR A 440 1.95 27.05 13.53
CA THR A 440 2.50 28.34 13.98
C THR A 440 1.57 28.97 15.01
N PHE A 441 2.17 29.62 16.00
CA PHE A 441 1.45 30.35 17.04
C PHE A 441 1.41 31.84 16.66
N GLY A 442 0.25 32.49 16.88
CA GLY A 442 0.14 33.93 16.64
C GLY A 442 0.88 34.70 17.72
N ASP A 443 2.18 34.93 17.55
CA ASP A 443 2.96 35.75 18.48
C ASP A 443 2.41 37.19 18.46
N THR A 444 2.00 37.68 19.63
CA THR A 444 1.59 39.08 19.80
C THR A 444 2.84 39.96 19.83
N ASP A 445 2.96 40.90 18.89
CA ASP A 445 4.00 41.94 18.96
C ASP A 445 3.64 43.00 20.02
N TYR A 446 4.17 42.82 21.23
CA TYR A 446 4.00 43.75 22.35
C TYR A 446 4.75 45.09 22.17
N ASN A 447 5.55 45.25 21.11
CA ASN A 447 6.24 46.50 20.78
C ASN A 447 5.51 47.33 19.70
N ALA A 448 4.45 46.79 19.10
CA ALA A 448 3.67 47.50 18.10
C ALA A 448 2.93 48.71 18.72
N ALA A 449 2.94 49.84 18.01
CA ALA A 449 2.27 51.06 18.46
C ALA A 449 0.74 50.84 18.55
N GLY A 450 0.16 51.08 19.73
CA GLY A 450 -1.27 50.87 19.98
C GLY A 450 -1.63 49.56 20.68
N THR A 451 -0.67 48.68 20.98
CA THR A 451 -0.89 47.46 21.77
C THR A 451 -1.10 47.80 23.25
N VAL A 452 -2.26 47.44 23.81
CA VAL A 452 -2.63 47.68 25.21
C VAL A 452 -2.26 46.46 26.05
N TYR A 453 -1.20 46.55 26.86
CA TYR A 453 -0.63 45.45 27.66
C TYR A 453 -1.62 44.59 28.48
N PRO A 454 -2.70 45.14 29.10
CA PRO A 454 -3.65 44.34 29.86
C PRO A 454 -4.89 43.85 29.07
N ALA A 455 -4.90 43.87 27.74
CA ALA A 455 -6.07 43.43 26.99
C ALA A 455 -6.28 41.91 27.09
N GLU A 456 -7.47 41.48 27.54
CA GLU A 456 -7.87 40.07 27.74
C GLU A 456 -7.79 39.21 26.47
N THR A 457 -7.63 39.83 25.30
CA THR A 457 -7.49 39.18 23.99
C THR A 457 -6.04 38.93 23.56
N LEU A 458 -5.05 39.37 24.35
CA LEU A 458 -3.62 39.23 24.03
C LEU A 458 -3.02 38.04 24.80
N GLU A 459 -3.08 36.85 24.20
CA GLU A 459 -2.39 35.68 24.73
C GLU A 459 -0.90 35.69 24.32
N TYR A 460 -0.01 35.33 25.26
CA TYR A 460 1.46 35.35 25.09
C TYR A 460 1.99 34.53 23.90
N ARG A 461 1.19 33.60 23.36
CA ARG A 461 1.48 32.85 22.12
C ARG A 461 0.34 32.90 21.09
N GLY A 462 -0.78 33.57 21.38
CA GLY A 462 -1.99 33.49 20.56
C GLY A 462 -2.54 32.06 20.36
N ASN A 463 -3.62 31.94 19.59
CA ASN A 463 -4.14 30.64 19.15
C ASN A 463 -3.24 30.05 18.06
N PRO A 464 -3.06 28.72 18.01
CA PRO A 464 -2.36 28.08 16.89
C PRO A 464 -3.11 28.37 15.59
N THR A 465 -2.40 28.80 14.57
CA THR A 465 -2.95 28.95 13.22
C THR A 465 -3.21 27.56 12.67
N SER A 466 -4.45 27.22 12.37
CA SER A 466 -4.86 25.92 11.81
C SER A 466 -4.55 25.79 10.31
N THR A 467 -3.63 26.60 9.77
CA THR A 467 -3.31 26.64 8.34
C THR A 467 -2.38 25.49 7.97
N LEU A 468 -2.82 24.64 7.05
CA LEU A 468 -2.00 23.57 6.49
C LEU A 468 -0.81 24.15 5.71
N LEU A 469 0.36 23.50 5.83
CA LEU A 469 1.47 23.73 4.91
C LEU A 469 1.22 23.00 3.59
N GLY A 470 0.17 23.41 2.88
CA GLY A 470 -0.32 22.77 1.65
C GLY A 470 -1.79 22.43 1.76
N SER A 471 -2.20 21.29 1.20
CA SER A 471 -3.60 20.83 1.24
C SER A 471 -3.69 19.34 1.54
N ILE A 472 -4.75 18.94 2.24
CA ILE A 472 -5.10 17.53 2.44
C ILE A 472 -6.50 17.33 1.88
N THR A 473 -6.65 16.33 1.02
CA THR A 473 -7.95 15.86 0.54
C THR A 473 -8.12 14.39 0.91
N PHE A 474 -9.32 14.01 1.32
CA PHE A 474 -9.66 12.64 1.68
C PHE A 474 -10.89 12.21 0.89
N ALA A 475 -10.72 11.16 0.10
CA ALA A 475 -11.76 10.61 -0.76
C ALA A 475 -12.18 9.22 -0.29
N ALA A 476 -13.46 8.93 -0.46
CA ALA A 476 -14.06 7.65 -0.18
C ALA A 476 -14.88 7.21 -1.40
N THR A 477 -14.75 5.95 -1.80
CA THR A 477 -15.54 5.32 -2.88
C THR A 477 -16.29 4.12 -2.32
N ASN A 478 -17.59 4.03 -2.61
CA ASN A 478 -18.46 2.96 -2.13
C ASN A 478 -18.58 1.81 -3.15
N ASP A 479 -19.34 0.76 -2.81
CA ASP A 479 -19.54 -0.45 -3.63
C ASP A 479 -20.25 -0.18 -4.97
N ASN A 480 -21.03 0.91 -5.04
CA ASN A 480 -21.68 1.37 -6.27
C ASN A 480 -20.76 2.24 -7.14
N ASN A 481 -19.46 2.29 -6.82
CA ASN A 481 -18.45 3.11 -7.48
C ASN A 481 -18.78 4.62 -7.45
N ALA A 482 -19.54 5.07 -6.45
CA ALA A 482 -19.78 6.48 -6.19
C ALA A 482 -18.72 7.02 -5.23
N SER A 483 -18.10 8.14 -5.60
CA SER A 483 -17.02 8.76 -4.83
C SER A 483 -17.46 10.08 -4.18
N SER A 484 -16.95 10.35 -2.99
CA SER A 484 -17.07 11.61 -2.28
C SER A 484 -15.68 12.06 -1.84
N SER A 485 -15.33 13.33 -2.07
CA SER A 485 -13.98 13.87 -1.82
C SER A 485 -14.08 15.16 -1.01
N LEU A 486 -13.29 15.25 0.05
CA LEU A 486 -13.35 16.32 1.05
C LEU A 486 -12.00 17.00 1.20
N SER A 487 -11.95 18.32 1.03
CA SER A 487 -10.81 19.12 1.47
C SER A 487 -10.87 19.27 3.00
N LEU A 488 -9.77 18.88 3.66
CA LEU A 488 -9.71 18.82 5.12
C LEU A 488 -9.02 20.04 5.70
N THR A 489 -9.39 20.34 6.94
CA THR A 489 -8.70 21.28 7.82
C THR A 489 -8.28 20.48 9.06
N PRO A 490 -7.07 20.69 9.62
CA PRO A 490 -6.57 19.91 10.75
C PRO A 490 -7.56 19.91 11.92
N ASN A 491 -7.82 18.73 12.49
CA ASN A 491 -8.69 18.53 13.66
C ASN A 491 -10.15 18.99 13.48
N VAL A 492 -10.61 19.23 12.25
CA VAL A 492 -12.00 19.57 11.95
C VAL A 492 -12.66 18.44 11.17
N ALA A 493 -13.64 17.78 11.79
CA ALA A 493 -14.40 16.74 11.13
C ALA A 493 -15.16 17.28 9.91
N LYS A 494 -15.11 16.54 8.80
CA LYS A 494 -15.88 16.82 7.57
C LYS A 494 -16.76 15.62 7.24
N ASN A 495 -17.97 15.90 6.78
CA ASN A 495 -18.94 14.87 6.45
C ASN A 495 -18.87 14.49 4.97
N PHE A 496 -18.97 13.20 4.68
CA PHE A 496 -19.12 12.72 3.32
C PHE A 496 -20.56 12.87 2.84
N THR A 497 -20.72 13.03 1.53
CA THR A 497 -22.01 13.06 0.84
C THR A 497 -21.96 12.09 -0.32
N PHE A 498 -22.86 11.10 -0.35
CA PHE A 498 -22.97 10.11 -1.43
C PHE A 498 -24.36 10.14 -2.07
N VAL A 499 -24.44 9.69 -3.33
CA VAL A 499 -25.72 9.51 -4.05
C VAL A 499 -26.45 8.26 -3.54
N SER A 500 -25.71 7.21 -3.19
CA SER A 500 -26.19 6.04 -2.45
C SER A 500 -25.45 5.95 -1.12
N GLU A 501 -26.21 6.05 -0.04
CA GLU A 501 -25.67 6.29 1.30
C GLU A 501 -25.18 5.03 2.02
N SER A 502 -25.67 3.83 1.66
CA SER A 502 -25.29 2.57 2.32
C SER A 502 -24.35 1.75 1.46
N SER A 503 -23.28 1.23 2.07
CA SER A 503 -22.25 0.37 1.45
C SER A 503 -21.72 -0.64 2.45
N VAL A 504 -21.26 -1.81 2.00
CA VAL A 504 -20.62 -2.78 2.90
C VAL A 504 -19.19 -2.35 3.19
N SER A 505 -18.48 -1.80 2.21
CA SER A 505 -17.14 -1.27 2.41
C SER A 505 -16.96 0.08 1.74
N TYR A 506 -15.84 0.73 2.07
CA TYR A 506 -15.41 1.96 1.42
C TYR A 506 -13.90 1.86 1.14
N LYS A 507 -13.50 2.28 -0.06
CA LYS A 507 -12.10 2.47 -0.42
C LYS A 507 -11.68 3.90 -0.13
N PHE A 508 -10.64 4.09 0.68
CA PHE A 508 -10.13 5.42 1.03
C PHE A 508 -8.86 5.80 0.28
N VAL A 509 -8.80 7.06 -0.12
CA VAL A 509 -7.63 7.68 -0.76
C VAL A 509 -7.34 9.02 -0.08
N ILE A 510 -6.11 9.18 0.40
CA ILE A 510 -5.59 10.44 0.94
C ILE A 510 -4.75 11.09 -0.14
N THR A 511 -4.96 12.38 -0.39
CA THR A 511 -4.17 13.18 -1.32
C THR A 511 -3.55 14.35 -0.57
N LEU A 512 -2.22 14.45 -0.64
CA LEU A 512 -1.47 15.60 -0.13
C LEU A 512 -1.12 16.51 -1.31
N GLY A 513 -1.25 17.82 -1.10
CA GLY A 513 -0.82 18.86 -2.03
C GLY A 513 0.23 19.73 -1.37
N ARG A 514 1.27 20.08 -2.11
CA ARG A 514 2.40 20.90 -1.65
C ARG A 514 1.97 22.32 -1.27
N HIS A 515 2.72 22.95 -0.37
CA HIS A 515 2.57 24.38 -0.07
C HIS A 515 3.03 25.27 -1.23
N THR A 516 2.73 26.58 -1.13
CA THR A 516 3.28 27.59 -2.04
C THR A 516 4.79 27.76 -1.87
N ASP A 517 5.29 27.60 -0.64
CA ASP A 517 6.70 27.27 -0.40
C ASP A 517 6.97 25.84 -0.88
N THR A 518 7.73 25.72 -1.97
CA THR A 518 7.95 24.46 -2.66
C THR A 518 8.77 23.43 -1.88
N THR A 519 9.42 23.82 -0.78
CA THR A 519 10.14 22.89 0.10
C THR A 519 9.26 22.31 1.21
N SER A 520 8.01 22.77 1.32
CA SER A 520 7.10 22.43 2.42
C SER A 520 5.86 21.66 1.92
N ALA A 521 5.41 20.72 2.75
CA ALA A 521 4.21 19.92 2.49
C ALA A 521 3.52 19.54 3.83
N PRO A 522 2.23 19.14 3.81
CA PRO A 522 1.56 18.67 5.01
C PRO A 522 2.22 17.39 5.53
N ILE A 523 2.27 17.25 6.85
CA ILE A 523 2.63 16.02 7.56
C ILE A 523 1.38 15.55 8.28
N VAL A 524 0.89 14.38 7.91
CA VAL A 524 -0.30 13.76 8.50
C VAL A 524 0.15 12.70 9.50
N GLU A 525 -0.33 12.78 10.73
CA GLU A 525 0.00 11.79 11.78
C GLU A 525 -1.07 10.72 11.94
N ASP A 526 -2.34 11.09 11.75
CA ASP A 526 -3.45 10.14 11.80
C ASP A 526 -4.69 10.65 11.05
N TRP A 527 -5.55 9.70 10.71
CA TRP A 527 -6.93 9.97 10.34
C TRP A 527 -7.88 9.10 11.13
N LEU A 528 -9.09 9.60 11.35
CA LEU A 528 -10.18 8.91 11.99
C LEU A 528 -11.43 9.08 11.13
N THR A 529 -12.08 7.98 10.79
CA THR A 529 -13.38 7.99 10.13
C THR A 529 -14.45 7.31 10.97
N THR A 530 -15.69 7.75 10.79
CA THR A 530 -16.85 7.21 11.48
C THR A 530 -17.92 6.77 10.49
N CYS A 531 -18.56 5.64 10.77
CA CYS A 531 -19.75 5.19 10.06
C CYS A 531 -20.84 4.75 11.04
N ILE A 532 -22.06 4.59 10.55
CA ILE A 532 -23.17 4.03 11.32
C ILE A 532 -23.66 2.80 10.59
N ALA A 533 -23.85 1.69 11.32
CA ALA A 533 -24.44 0.49 10.74
C ALA A 533 -25.89 0.74 10.32
N THR A 534 -26.24 0.32 9.11
CA THR A 534 -27.60 0.39 8.57
C THR A 534 -28.10 -1.01 8.23
N PRO A 535 -28.23 -1.93 9.21
CA PRO A 535 -28.80 -3.25 8.96
C PRO A 535 -30.26 -3.10 8.52
N SER A 536 -30.74 -4.02 7.69
CA SER A 536 -32.15 -4.12 7.36
C SER A 536 -32.96 -4.30 8.64
N ARG A 537 -33.90 -3.39 8.89
CA ARG A 537 -34.69 -3.38 10.12
C ARG A 537 -35.84 -4.36 10.00
N VAL A 538 -36.13 -5.05 11.09
CA VAL A 538 -37.33 -5.86 11.26
C VAL A 538 -38.37 -5.01 11.99
N ASP A 539 -39.56 -4.94 11.44
CA ASP A 539 -40.72 -4.35 12.07
C ASP A 539 -41.48 -5.44 12.81
N GLU A 540 -41.88 -5.14 14.04
CA GLU A 540 -42.85 -5.89 14.79
C GLU A 540 -44.24 -5.30 14.54
N ILE A 541 -45.17 -6.16 14.14
CA ILE A 541 -46.58 -5.82 13.94
C ILE A 541 -47.39 -6.65 14.93
N ILE A 542 -48.15 -5.98 15.78
CA ILE A 542 -49.13 -6.59 16.68
C ILE A 542 -50.49 -6.45 16.02
N ALA A 543 -51.00 -7.57 15.47
CA ALA A 543 -52.28 -7.67 14.80
C ALA A 543 -53.32 -8.35 15.72
N PRO A 544 -54.16 -7.60 16.46
CA PRO A 544 -55.22 -8.15 17.30
C PRO A 544 -56.45 -8.53 16.45
N ILE A 545 -56.45 -9.72 15.89
CA ILE A 545 -57.52 -10.26 15.04
C ILE A 545 -58.77 -10.57 15.88
N VAL A 546 -59.93 -10.04 15.47
CA VAL A 546 -61.22 -10.35 16.10
C VAL A 546 -61.77 -11.64 15.50
N LEU A 547 -61.75 -12.71 16.29
CA LEU A 547 -62.28 -14.03 15.92
C LEU A 547 -63.61 -14.28 16.62
N ARG A 548 -64.69 -14.06 15.88
CA ARG A 548 -66.08 -14.29 16.33
C ARG A 548 -66.88 -14.92 15.21
N ARG A 549 -67.99 -15.58 15.56
CA ARG A 549 -68.93 -16.19 14.60
C ARG A 549 -69.36 -15.24 13.48
N GLN A 550 -69.66 -13.99 13.83
CA GLN A 550 -70.03 -12.95 12.87
C GLN A 550 -69.24 -11.69 13.17
N VAL A 551 -68.43 -11.30 12.20
CA VAL A 551 -67.65 -10.07 12.23
C VAL A 551 -68.23 -9.13 11.20
N LEU A 552 -68.78 -8.01 11.67
CA LEU A 552 -69.37 -7.02 10.76
C LEU A 552 -68.28 -6.35 9.94
N THR A 553 -68.49 -6.32 8.62
CA THR A 553 -67.61 -5.62 7.68
C THR A 553 -68.01 -4.15 7.57
N SER A 554 -67.14 -3.32 6.98
CA SER A 554 -67.45 -1.93 6.60
C SER A 554 -68.05 -1.06 7.72
N ARG A 555 -67.37 -0.96 8.88
CA ARG A 555 -67.81 -0.15 10.04
C ARG A 555 -69.27 -0.42 10.44
N ASN A 556 -69.61 -1.70 10.61
CA ASN A 556 -70.96 -2.18 10.99
C ASN A 556 -72.05 -1.96 9.93
N SER A 557 -71.70 -1.70 8.67
CA SER A 557 -72.66 -1.48 7.58
C SER A 557 -72.62 -2.55 6.48
N GLY A 558 -71.65 -3.48 6.52
CA GLY A 558 -71.49 -4.55 5.54
C GLY A 558 -72.02 -5.91 6.00
N ALA A 559 -72.03 -6.89 5.09
CA ALA A 559 -72.44 -8.27 5.39
C ALA A 559 -71.49 -8.91 6.42
N PRO A 560 -72.00 -9.68 7.40
CA PRO A 560 -71.15 -10.34 8.39
C PRO A 560 -70.24 -11.38 7.74
N ALA A 561 -68.94 -11.27 7.98
CA ALA A 561 -67.98 -12.33 7.68
C ALA A 561 -68.00 -13.37 8.81
N THR A 562 -67.96 -14.65 8.45
CA THR A 562 -67.96 -15.76 9.41
C THR A 562 -66.61 -16.45 9.42
N TYR A 563 -66.05 -16.66 10.61
CA TYR A 563 -64.80 -17.40 10.81
C TYR A 563 -65.07 -18.64 11.67
N ASP A 564 -64.42 -19.74 11.33
CA ASP A 564 -64.18 -20.81 12.29
C ASP A 564 -62.93 -20.44 13.10
N SER A 565 -63.14 -20.02 14.35
CA SER A 565 -62.07 -19.58 15.25
C SER A 565 -61.03 -20.68 15.52
N ASN A 566 -61.42 -21.95 15.52
CA ASN A 566 -60.52 -23.08 15.74
C ASN A 566 -59.65 -23.33 14.50
N GLU A 567 -60.26 -23.32 13.32
CA GLU A 567 -59.56 -23.50 12.05
C GLU A 567 -58.54 -22.38 11.83
N VAL A 568 -58.92 -21.12 12.04
CA VAL A 568 -58.02 -19.96 11.91
C VAL A 568 -56.86 -20.06 12.88
N PHE A 569 -57.12 -20.32 14.17
CA PHE A 569 -56.04 -20.44 15.16
C PHE A 569 -55.08 -21.57 14.82
N THR A 570 -55.61 -22.73 14.41
CA THR A 570 -54.80 -23.91 14.07
C THR A 570 -53.95 -23.67 12.82
N SER A 571 -54.51 -23.04 11.80
CA SER A 571 -53.79 -22.67 10.57
C SER A 571 -52.63 -21.69 10.85
N LEU A 572 -52.90 -20.63 11.62
CA LEU A 572 -51.88 -19.66 12.00
C LEU A 572 -50.81 -20.30 12.90
N ARG A 573 -51.21 -21.21 13.81
CA ARG A 573 -50.28 -21.95 14.65
C ARG A 573 -49.37 -22.87 13.84
N GLN A 574 -49.92 -23.59 12.86
CA GLN A 574 -49.14 -24.44 11.97
C GLN A 574 -48.15 -23.60 11.13
N SER A 575 -48.57 -22.42 10.68
CA SER A 575 -47.70 -21.48 9.96
C SER A 575 -46.58 -20.93 10.85
N MET A 576 -46.89 -20.62 12.12
CA MET A 576 -45.89 -20.24 13.13
C MET A 576 -44.89 -21.36 13.41
N GLU A 577 -45.35 -22.58 13.66
CA GLU A 577 -44.51 -23.73 13.99
C GLU A 577 -43.66 -24.21 12.81
N SER A 578 -44.11 -24.00 11.57
CA SER A 578 -43.36 -24.31 10.35
C SER A 578 -42.38 -23.22 9.93
N GLY A 579 -42.43 -22.03 10.53
CA GLY A 579 -41.53 -20.92 10.23
C GLY A 579 -41.66 -20.38 8.80
N VAL A 580 -42.84 -20.52 8.18
CA VAL A 580 -43.07 -20.07 6.81
C VAL A 580 -43.25 -18.55 6.72
N THR A 581 -42.85 -17.97 5.59
CA THR A 581 -43.12 -16.58 5.25
C THR A 581 -44.56 -16.43 4.73
N LEU A 582 -45.31 -15.50 5.31
CA LEU A 582 -46.67 -15.17 4.94
C LEU A 582 -46.73 -13.76 4.34
N VAL A 583 -47.70 -13.52 3.47
CA VAL A 583 -47.95 -12.18 2.93
C VAL A 583 -48.95 -11.46 3.83
N TYR A 584 -48.52 -10.37 4.47
CA TYR A 584 -49.37 -9.48 5.23
C TYR A 584 -49.71 -8.23 4.41
N LYS A 585 -50.98 -7.83 4.38
CA LYS A 585 -51.43 -6.59 3.73
C LYS A 585 -52.21 -5.71 4.69
N GLU A 586 -51.93 -4.42 4.63
CA GLU A 586 -52.69 -3.39 5.34
C GLU A 586 -52.85 -2.15 4.43
N GLY A 587 -54.10 -1.76 4.15
CA GLY A 587 -54.37 -0.72 3.17
C GLY A 587 -53.73 -1.03 1.80
N GLY A 588 -52.81 -0.19 1.34
CA GLY A 588 -52.05 -0.39 0.11
C GLY A 588 -50.67 -1.05 0.28
N ARG A 589 -50.28 -1.41 1.51
CA ARG A 589 -48.97 -2.02 1.80
C ARG A 589 -49.07 -3.54 1.73
N THR A 590 -47.99 -4.17 1.29
CA THR A 590 -47.84 -5.63 1.24
C THR A 590 -46.43 -5.97 1.68
N GLU A 591 -46.31 -6.84 2.68
CA GLU A 591 -45.04 -7.18 3.31
C GLU A 591 -44.97 -8.68 3.57
N ASN A 592 -43.76 -9.23 3.50
CA ASN A 592 -43.47 -10.59 3.91
C ASN A 592 -43.23 -10.61 5.42
N VAL A 593 -43.92 -11.48 6.13
CA VAL A 593 -43.84 -11.60 7.59
C VAL A 593 -43.69 -13.06 8.02
N THR A 594 -43.18 -13.28 9.23
CA THR A 594 -43.31 -14.55 9.95
C THR A 594 -44.16 -14.33 11.20
N ILE A 595 -44.89 -15.36 11.63
CA ILE A 595 -45.60 -15.33 12.91
C ILE A 595 -44.60 -15.71 14.00
N GLU A 596 -44.37 -14.82 14.94
CA GLU A 596 -43.50 -15.06 16.09
C GLU A 596 -44.28 -15.59 17.30
N ARG A 597 -45.51 -15.08 17.48
CA ARG A 597 -46.33 -15.49 18.63
C ARG A 597 -47.82 -15.30 18.37
N LEU A 598 -48.60 -16.24 18.89
CA LEU A 598 -50.05 -16.16 19.00
C LEU A 598 -50.48 -16.05 20.47
N SER A 599 -51.47 -15.22 20.77
CA SER A 599 -52.06 -15.09 22.11
C SER A 599 -53.56 -14.84 22.02
N MET A 600 -54.36 -15.80 22.47
CA MET A 600 -55.82 -15.68 22.49
C MET A 600 -56.31 -14.95 23.74
N ARG A 601 -57.14 -13.92 23.58
CA ARG A 601 -57.89 -13.25 24.65
C ARG A 601 -59.37 -13.65 24.52
N PRO A 602 -59.82 -14.68 25.26
CA PRO A 602 -61.15 -15.23 25.10
C PRO A 602 -62.23 -14.31 25.67
N GLU A 603 -63.36 -14.22 24.99
CA GLU A 603 -64.58 -13.53 25.46
C GLU A 603 -65.70 -14.54 25.77
N ARG A 604 -65.85 -15.56 24.92
CA ARG A 604 -66.86 -16.63 25.07
C ARG A 604 -66.39 -17.91 24.38
N LEU A 605 -67.07 -19.02 24.64
CA LEU A 605 -66.91 -20.25 23.86
C LEU A 605 -67.71 -20.15 22.55
N SER A 606 -67.26 -20.82 21.50
CA SER A 606 -67.99 -20.99 20.25
C SER A 606 -69.32 -21.72 20.48
N ASP A 607 -70.30 -21.54 19.59
CA ASP A 607 -71.66 -22.08 19.79
C ASP A 607 -71.71 -23.61 19.78
N ASP A 608 -70.74 -24.25 19.11
CA ASP A 608 -70.51 -25.70 19.10
C ASP A 608 -69.67 -26.19 20.30
N GLY A 609 -69.19 -25.26 21.13
CA GLY A 609 -68.38 -25.51 22.31
C GLY A 609 -66.96 -26.00 22.03
N SER A 610 -66.49 -25.95 20.79
CA SER A 610 -65.21 -26.56 20.38
C SER A 610 -63.98 -25.67 20.65
N TRP A 611 -64.13 -24.34 20.68
CA TRP A 611 -63.02 -23.41 20.84
C TRP A 611 -63.43 -22.05 21.44
N TRP A 612 -62.45 -21.21 21.77
CA TRP A 612 -62.70 -19.86 22.26
C TRP A 612 -62.94 -18.86 21.11
N GLU A 613 -63.88 -17.94 21.29
CA GLU A 613 -64.06 -16.72 20.49
C GLU A 613 -63.61 -15.50 21.29
N GLY A 614 -63.06 -14.50 20.61
CA GLY A 614 -62.50 -13.29 21.23
C GLY A 614 -61.48 -12.60 20.34
N THR A 615 -60.40 -12.06 20.93
CA THR A 615 -59.33 -11.38 20.18
C THR A 615 -58.07 -12.23 20.17
N LEU A 616 -57.65 -12.69 19.00
CA LEU A 616 -56.37 -13.36 18.78
C LEU A 616 -55.29 -12.32 18.45
N VAL A 617 -54.37 -12.10 19.38
CA VAL A 617 -53.21 -11.24 19.16
C VAL A 617 -52.14 -12.04 18.41
N VAL A 618 -51.87 -11.64 17.17
CA VAL A 618 -50.83 -12.21 16.32
C VAL A 618 -49.65 -11.24 16.30
N ARG A 619 -48.50 -11.68 16.80
CA ARG A 619 -47.23 -10.95 16.70
C ARG A 619 -46.52 -11.41 15.43
N LEU A 620 -46.38 -10.50 14.49
CA LEU A 620 -45.70 -10.70 13.21
C LEU A 620 -44.35 -9.97 13.22
N LEU A 621 -43.36 -10.57 12.57
CA LEU A 621 -42.06 -9.95 12.31
C LEU A 621 -41.87 -9.84 10.80
N THR A 622 -41.50 -8.67 10.30
CA THR A 622 -41.20 -8.54 8.86
C THR A 622 -39.92 -9.30 8.50
N VAL A 623 -39.91 -9.88 7.31
CA VAL A 623 -38.74 -10.53 6.74
C VAL A 623 -37.91 -9.46 6.02
N PRO A 624 -36.64 -9.23 6.41
CA PRO A 624 -35.76 -8.32 5.68
C PRO A 624 -35.62 -8.75 4.22
N SER A 625 -35.82 -7.80 3.30
CA SER A 625 -35.59 -7.99 1.86
C SER A 625 -34.13 -7.83 1.48
#